data_AF-A0A059F028-F1
#
_entry.id   AF-A0A059F028-F1
#
_cell.length_a   1.000
_cell.length_b   1.000
_cell.length_c   1.000
_cell.angle_alpha   90.00
_cell.angle_beta   90.00
_cell.angle_gamma   90.00
#
_symmetry.space_group_name_H-M   'P 1'
#
loop_
_entity.id
_entity.type
_entity.pdbx_description
1 polymer ?
#
loop_
_entity_poly.entity_id
_entity_poly.type
_entity_poly.pdbx_seq_one_letter_code
_entity_poly.pdbx_strand_id
1 'polypeptide(L)'
;KLSNEVDKMEKLLEKKSNVTMVKISLDSCHNIIMKNNEKFYKKGSVAIVNAADAKFNTEASGFNSQVKAFVADKNGTSGYNWNNLREISTSKYSDRIRISSFKDGYILHLVGLQMNELQKLQLKIEDVDEYLIGLYLNGLAEIEKLIPKGNVLMFCDFKYLYAISGFDCDGVRFSKTEFTLRTKLACFTAVNRYKGRLKIVLNLL
;
A
#
# COMPACT_ATOMS: atom_id res chain seq x y z
N LYS A 1 -19.58 -2.31 14.44
CA LYS A 1 -18.21 -2.17 15.00
C LYS A 1 -17.24 -2.39 13.85
N LEU A 2 -16.27 -1.48 13.66
CA LEU A 2 -15.29 -1.48 12.56
C LEU A 2 -14.58 -2.84 12.37
N SER A 3 -14.29 -3.58 13.45
CA SER A 3 -13.72 -4.92 13.37
C SER A 3 -14.56 -5.88 12.51
N ASN A 4 -15.88 -5.87 12.69
CA ASN A 4 -16.78 -6.75 11.95
C ASN A 4 -16.84 -6.37 10.46
N GLU A 5 -16.64 -5.10 10.13
CA GLU A 5 -16.59 -4.62 8.74
C GLU A 5 -15.29 -5.04 8.06
N VAL A 6 -14.17 -4.93 8.77
CA VAL A 6 -12.87 -5.46 8.33
C VAL A 6 -12.98 -6.96 8.06
N ASP A 7 -13.51 -7.74 9.00
CA ASP A 7 -13.64 -9.20 8.86
C ASP A 7 -14.56 -9.58 7.70
N LYS A 8 -15.66 -8.84 7.50
CA LYS A 8 -16.56 -9.04 6.35
C LYS A 8 -15.84 -8.76 5.04
N MET A 9 -15.06 -7.68 4.97
CA MET A 9 -14.34 -7.32 3.74
C MET A 9 -13.21 -8.31 3.44
N GLU A 10 -12.51 -8.81 4.46
CA GLU A 10 -11.49 -9.86 4.32
C GLU A 10 -12.10 -11.10 3.65
N LYS A 11 -13.22 -11.60 4.16
CA LYS A 11 -13.96 -12.74 3.58
C LYS A 11 -14.47 -12.52 2.16
N LEU A 12 -14.79 -11.27 1.79
CA LEU A 12 -15.18 -10.94 0.41
C LEU A 12 -13.98 -11.03 -0.53
N LEU A 13 -12.83 -10.52 -0.10
CA LEU A 13 -11.59 -10.55 -0.87
C LEU A 13 -11.02 -11.98 -1.00
N GLU A 14 -11.20 -12.84 0.00
CA GLU A 14 -10.88 -14.27 -0.09
C GLU A 14 -11.62 -14.97 -1.25
N LYS A 15 -12.80 -14.49 -1.65
CA LYS A 15 -13.56 -15.05 -2.77
C LYS A 15 -13.21 -14.43 -4.13
N LYS A 16 -12.53 -13.29 -4.14
CA LYS A 16 -12.20 -12.56 -5.36
C LYS A 16 -11.08 -13.28 -6.13
N SER A 17 -11.30 -13.56 -7.42
CA SER A 17 -10.42 -14.41 -8.24
C SER A 17 -9.06 -13.79 -8.55
N ASN A 18 -9.01 -12.46 -8.69
CA ASN A 18 -7.77 -11.71 -8.92
C ASN A 18 -7.06 -11.26 -7.63
N VAL A 19 -7.52 -11.74 -6.46
CA VAL A 19 -6.90 -11.44 -5.17
C VAL A 19 -6.39 -12.73 -4.53
N THR A 20 -5.10 -12.77 -4.20
CA THR A 20 -4.49 -13.85 -3.41
C THR A 20 -4.10 -13.29 -2.05
N MET A 21 -4.46 -13.99 -0.97
CA MET A 21 -4.04 -13.61 0.39
C MET A 21 -2.92 -14.53 0.86
N VAL A 22 -1.89 -13.95 1.46
CA VAL A 22 -0.71 -14.67 1.95
C VAL A 22 -0.25 -14.11 3.29
N LYS A 23 0.59 -14.87 3.99
CA LYS A 23 1.33 -14.42 5.18
C LYS A 23 2.78 -14.86 5.03
N ILE A 24 3.60 -14.00 4.42
CA ILE A 24 5.00 -14.34 4.10
C ILE A 24 5.94 -13.14 4.29
N SER A 25 7.23 -13.38 4.47
CA SER A 25 8.21 -12.30 4.41
C SER A 25 8.35 -11.76 2.98
N LEU A 26 8.72 -10.48 2.84
CA LEU A 26 8.96 -9.87 1.53
C LEU A 26 10.06 -10.62 0.75
N ASP A 27 11.13 -11.07 1.42
CA ASP A 27 12.22 -11.84 0.81
C ASP A 27 11.72 -13.15 0.17
N SER A 28 10.63 -13.71 0.68
CA SER A 28 10.00 -14.93 0.18
C SER A 28 8.96 -14.69 -0.91
N CYS A 29 8.77 -13.45 -1.39
CA CYS A 29 7.69 -13.15 -2.35
C CYS A 29 7.81 -13.89 -3.68
N HIS A 30 9.01 -14.34 -4.04
CA HIS A 30 9.28 -15.17 -5.21
C HIS A 30 8.58 -16.55 -5.16
N ASN A 31 8.21 -17.01 -3.96
CA ASN A 31 7.54 -18.29 -3.74
C ASN A 31 6.01 -18.19 -3.79
N ILE A 32 5.43 -16.99 -3.91
CA ILE A 32 3.97 -16.85 -3.97
C ILE A 32 3.44 -17.48 -5.27
N ILE A 33 2.55 -18.45 -5.11
CA ILE A 33 1.67 -18.95 -6.15
C ILE A 33 0.29 -18.30 -5.94
N MET A 34 -0.19 -17.59 -6.96
CA MET A 34 -1.50 -16.95 -6.93
C MET A 34 -2.62 -17.96 -7.18
N LYS A 35 -3.87 -17.60 -6.89
CA LYS A 35 -5.05 -18.49 -7.05
C LYS A 35 -5.24 -19.07 -8.45
N ASN A 36 -4.74 -18.39 -9.48
CA ASN A 36 -4.76 -18.87 -10.86
C ASN A 36 -3.56 -19.79 -11.20
N ASN A 37 -2.84 -20.29 -10.19
CA ASN A 37 -1.64 -21.13 -10.31
C ASN A 37 -0.43 -20.46 -11.00
N GLU A 38 -0.47 -19.13 -11.19
CA GLU A 38 0.69 -18.40 -11.70
C GLU A 38 1.59 -17.91 -10.57
N LYS A 39 2.91 -17.90 -10.82
CA LYS A 39 3.88 -17.23 -9.94
C LYS A 39 3.60 -15.73 -9.87
N PHE A 40 3.63 -15.18 -8.66
CA PHE A 40 3.62 -13.74 -8.43
C PHE A 40 4.85 -13.07 -9.05
N TYR A 41 6.04 -13.58 -8.77
CA TYR A 41 7.27 -12.91 -9.17
C TYR A 41 7.60 -13.19 -10.63
N LYS A 42 7.30 -12.21 -11.49
CA LYS A 42 7.56 -12.23 -12.94
C LYS A 42 8.28 -10.96 -13.33
N LYS A 43 9.51 -11.09 -13.84
CA LYS A 43 10.35 -9.96 -14.25
C LYS A 43 9.58 -9.00 -15.17
N GLY A 44 9.61 -7.71 -14.84
CA GLY A 44 8.94 -6.63 -15.58
C GLY A 44 7.42 -6.57 -15.40
N SER A 45 6.83 -7.45 -14.57
CA SER A 45 5.38 -7.54 -14.34
C SER A 45 5.01 -7.53 -12.85
N VAL A 46 5.92 -7.07 -11.99
CA VAL A 46 5.73 -7.00 -10.54
C VAL A 46 5.78 -5.56 -10.07
N ALA A 47 4.87 -5.21 -9.16
CA ALA A 47 4.99 -4.04 -8.32
C ALA A 47 4.91 -4.40 -6.84
N ILE A 48 5.73 -3.76 -6.02
CA ILE A 48 5.68 -3.84 -4.57
C ILE A 48 5.15 -2.51 -4.04
N VAL A 49 4.11 -2.54 -3.21
CA VAL A 49 3.61 -1.33 -2.54
C VAL A 49 4.46 -1.07 -1.31
N ASN A 50 5.01 0.13 -1.22
CA ASN A 50 5.83 0.61 -0.12
C ASN A 50 5.06 1.67 0.69
N ALA A 51 5.13 1.56 2.01
CA ALA A 51 4.68 2.60 2.93
C ALA A 51 5.81 3.63 3.09
N ALA A 52 5.77 4.68 2.27
CA ALA A 52 6.80 5.70 2.20
C ALA A 52 6.56 6.84 3.19
N ASP A 53 7.61 7.62 3.46
CA ASP A 53 7.50 8.92 4.11
C ASP A 53 7.32 10.04 3.07
N ALA A 54 6.94 11.23 3.54
CA ALA A 54 6.73 12.40 2.69
C ALA A 54 7.99 12.89 1.95
N LYS A 55 9.18 12.41 2.34
CA LYS A 55 10.44 12.75 1.66
C LYS A 55 10.76 11.79 0.52
N PHE A 56 10.06 10.65 0.44
CA PHE A 56 10.31 9.58 -0.53
C PHE A 56 11.79 9.19 -0.62
N ASN A 57 12.46 9.06 0.52
CA ASN A 57 13.84 8.59 0.53
C ASN A 57 13.92 7.16 1.10
N THR A 58 15.12 6.58 1.08
CA THR A 58 15.34 5.20 1.56
C THR A 58 15.76 5.16 3.04
N GLU A 59 15.76 6.29 3.75
CA GLU A 59 16.19 6.36 5.16
C GLU A 59 15.04 6.04 6.12
N ALA A 60 13.79 6.11 5.65
CA ALA A 60 12.64 5.82 6.49
C ALA A 60 12.71 4.38 7.06
N SER A 61 12.40 4.27 8.35
CA SER A 61 12.43 3.02 9.11
C SER A 61 11.17 2.17 8.87
N GLY A 62 11.06 1.03 9.56
CA GLY A 62 9.91 0.13 9.43
C GLY A 62 9.83 -0.52 8.05
N PHE A 63 8.62 -0.61 7.49
CA PHE A 63 8.37 -1.34 6.25
C PHE A 63 9.17 -0.80 5.03
N ASN A 64 9.43 0.51 4.99
CA ASN A 64 10.28 1.12 3.97
C ASN A 64 11.70 0.52 3.94
N SER A 65 12.27 0.23 5.11
CA SER A 65 13.59 -0.39 5.22
C SER A 65 13.62 -1.83 4.70
N GLN A 66 12.53 -2.58 4.88
CA GLN A 66 12.38 -3.94 4.33
C GLN A 66 12.31 -3.89 2.79
N VAL A 67 11.52 -2.97 2.23
CA VAL A 67 11.45 -2.79 0.77
C VAL A 67 12.81 -2.37 0.22
N LYS A 68 13.51 -1.44 0.88
CA LYS A 68 14.86 -1.03 0.51
C LYS A 68 15.81 -2.22 0.45
N ALA A 69 15.87 -3.02 1.51
CA ALA A 69 16.75 -4.19 1.59
C ALA A 69 16.43 -5.19 0.47
N PHE A 70 15.14 -5.44 0.23
CA PHE A 70 14.68 -6.36 -0.81
C PHE A 70 15.11 -5.94 -2.22
N VAL A 71 15.16 -4.65 -2.54
CA VAL A 71 15.48 -4.17 -3.90
C VAL A 71 16.93 -3.70 -4.09
N ALA A 72 17.74 -3.65 -3.03
CA ALA A 72 19.10 -3.11 -3.07
C ALA A 72 20.00 -3.86 -4.06
N ASP A 73 19.98 -5.20 -4.00
CA ASP A 73 20.71 -6.10 -4.91
C ASP A 73 20.09 -6.15 -6.33
N LYS A 74 18.90 -5.56 -6.51
CA LYS A 74 18.15 -5.49 -7.77
C LYS A 74 18.23 -4.11 -8.40
N ASN A 75 19.23 -3.30 -8.05
CA ASN A 75 19.39 -1.95 -8.58
C ASN A 75 18.14 -1.07 -8.37
N GLY A 76 17.43 -1.27 -7.26
CA GLY A 76 16.27 -0.45 -6.87
C GLY A 76 16.66 0.84 -6.15
N THR A 77 17.90 0.94 -5.69
CA THR A 77 18.41 2.09 -4.96
C THR A 77 19.83 2.46 -5.39
N SER A 78 20.21 3.71 -5.17
CA SER A 78 21.57 4.22 -5.30
C SER A 78 21.87 5.12 -4.09
N GLY A 79 22.68 4.60 -3.15
CA GLY A 79 22.87 5.22 -1.84
C GLY A 79 21.55 5.38 -1.09
N TYR A 80 21.17 6.64 -0.81
CA TYR A 80 19.93 6.97 -0.09
C TYR A 80 18.71 7.20 -0.99
N ASN A 81 18.86 7.06 -2.31
CA ASN A 81 17.82 7.38 -3.29
C ASN A 81 17.19 6.12 -3.90
N TRP A 82 15.92 6.24 -4.26
CA TRP A 82 15.25 5.25 -5.11
C TRP A 82 15.59 5.49 -6.58
N ASN A 83 15.89 4.43 -7.33
CA ASN A 83 16.27 4.56 -8.73
C ASN A 83 15.05 4.87 -9.62
N ASN A 84 15.18 5.85 -10.51
CA ASN A 84 14.12 6.35 -11.40
C ASN A 84 12.85 6.77 -10.65
N LEU A 85 13.00 7.33 -9.45
CA LEU A 85 11.87 7.89 -8.70
C LEU A 85 11.22 9.00 -9.51
N ARG A 86 9.92 8.87 -9.75
CA ARG A 86 9.13 9.84 -10.52
C ARG A 86 7.80 10.14 -9.86
N GLU A 87 7.32 11.34 -10.14
CA GLU A 87 5.98 11.79 -9.80
C GLU A 87 4.94 11.14 -10.71
N ILE A 88 3.70 11.07 -10.24
CA ILE A 88 2.56 10.66 -11.05
C ILE A 88 1.85 11.89 -11.61
N SER A 89 1.14 11.73 -12.73
CA SER A 89 0.36 12.80 -13.35
C SER A 89 -0.77 13.31 -12.43
N THR A 90 -1.28 14.51 -12.74
CA THR A 90 -2.35 15.26 -12.04
C THR A 90 -3.33 14.38 -11.24
N SER A 91 -3.12 14.30 -9.93
CA SER A 91 -4.01 13.70 -8.95
C SER A 91 -3.96 14.57 -7.70
N LYS A 92 -5.04 14.63 -6.92
CA LYS A 92 -5.02 15.28 -5.60
C LYS A 92 -4.06 14.62 -4.60
N TYR A 93 -3.49 13.46 -4.96
CA TYR A 93 -2.49 12.71 -4.21
C TYR A 93 -1.09 12.81 -4.83
N SER A 94 -0.83 13.78 -5.70
CA SER A 94 0.46 13.92 -6.40
C SER A 94 1.63 14.20 -5.46
N ASP A 95 1.39 14.59 -4.21
CA ASP A 95 2.37 14.73 -3.13
C ASP A 95 2.54 13.43 -2.30
N ARG A 96 1.66 12.45 -2.49
CA ARG A 96 1.62 11.19 -1.70
C ARG A 96 1.92 9.93 -2.50
N ILE A 97 2.04 10.03 -3.81
CA ILE A 97 2.33 8.89 -4.68
C ILE A 97 3.61 9.16 -5.47
N ARG A 98 4.56 8.23 -5.39
CA ARG A 98 5.72 8.16 -6.31
C ARG A 98 5.85 6.74 -6.84
N ILE A 99 6.50 6.62 -7.99
CA ILE A 99 6.88 5.32 -8.54
C ILE A 99 8.38 5.31 -8.75
N SER A 100 9.04 4.24 -8.31
CA SER A 100 10.44 3.96 -8.67
C SER A 100 10.53 2.58 -9.34
N SER A 101 11.73 2.21 -9.79
CA SER A 101 11.97 0.95 -10.49
C SER A 101 13.15 0.18 -9.92
N PHE A 102 13.10 -1.13 -10.05
CA PHE A 102 14.22 -2.05 -9.85
C PHE A 102 14.28 -3.03 -11.03
N LYS A 103 15.34 -3.85 -11.10
CA LYS A 103 15.65 -4.75 -12.23
C LYS A 103 14.47 -5.62 -12.68
N ASP A 104 13.60 -6.02 -11.75
CA ASP A 104 12.51 -6.94 -12.03
C ASP A 104 11.11 -6.31 -11.95
N GLY A 105 10.98 -5.01 -11.69
CA GLY A 105 9.68 -4.39 -11.55
C GLY A 105 9.67 -2.97 -11.02
N TYR A 106 8.57 -2.61 -10.38
CA TYR A 106 8.29 -1.26 -9.90
C TYR A 106 8.02 -1.23 -8.40
N ILE A 107 8.22 -0.07 -7.79
CA ILE A 107 7.81 0.17 -6.40
C ILE A 107 6.78 1.29 -6.44
N LEU A 108 5.59 1.02 -5.91
CA LEU A 108 4.56 2.02 -5.68
C LEU A 108 4.75 2.60 -4.28
N HIS A 109 5.27 3.81 -4.18
CA HIS A 109 5.45 4.50 -2.92
C HIS A 109 4.18 5.25 -2.57
N LEU A 110 3.55 4.89 -1.46
CA LEU A 110 2.38 5.57 -0.93
C LEU A 110 2.72 6.19 0.42
N VAL A 111 2.51 7.50 0.55
CA VAL A 111 2.57 8.21 1.82
C VAL A 111 1.18 8.13 2.44
N GLY A 112 1.05 7.28 3.45
CA GLY A 112 -0.20 7.14 4.20
C GLY A 112 -0.56 8.41 4.99
N LEU A 113 -1.65 8.32 5.75
CA LEU A 113 -2.00 9.34 6.73
C LEU A 113 -1.29 9.08 8.05
N GLN A 114 -0.63 10.10 8.59
CA GLN A 114 -0.25 10.16 9.99
C GLN A 114 -1.39 10.81 10.79
N MET A 115 -1.59 10.37 12.03
CA MET A 115 -2.72 10.84 12.84
C MET A 115 -2.73 12.34 13.10
N ASN A 116 -1.56 12.94 13.28
CA ASN A 116 -1.40 14.39 13.46
C ASN A 116 -1.61 15.20 12.17
N GLU A 117 -1.77 14.54 11.01
CA GLU A 117 -2.11 15.21 9.76
C GLU A 117 -3.60 15.47 9.61
N LEU A 118 -4.48 14.79 10.37
CA LEU A 118 -5.94 14.93 10.23
C LEU A 118 -6.39 16.38 10.40
N GLN A 119 -5.83 17.10 11.38
CA GLN A 119 -6.12 18.53 11.58
C GLN A 119 -5.66 19.39 10.41
N LYS A 120 -4.45 19.15 9.88
CA LYS A 120 -3.89 19.90 8.75
C LYS A 120 -4.68 19.68 7.46
N LEU A 121 -5.20 18.46 7.29
CA LEU A 121 -5.97 18.05 6.13
C LEU A 121 -7.47 18.32 6.28
N GLN A 122 -7.92 18.86 7.43
CA GLN A 122 -9.33 19.06 7.74
C GLN A 122 -10.14 17.76 7.58
N LEU A 123 -9.58 16.63 8.04
CA LEU A 123 -10.19 15.31 7.95
C LEU A 123 -10.73 14.86 9.31
N LYS A 124 -11.97 14.40 9.29
CA LYS A 124 -12.57 13.68 10.41
C LYS A 124 -12.01 12.26 10.48
N ILE A 125 -12.00 11.65 11.66
CA ILE A 125 -11.58 10.26 11.80
C ILE A 125 -12.44 9.32 10.95
N GLU A 126 -13.72 9.66 10.78
CA GLU A 126 -14.66 8.89 9.96
C GLU A 126 -14.39 8.90 8.46
N ASP A 127 -13.67 9.91 7.95
CA ASP A 127 -13.34 10.07 6.53
C ASP A 127 -11.96 9.49 6.15
N VAL A 128 -11.21 8.97 7.13
CA VAL A 128 -9.86 8.42 6.94
C VAL A 128 -9.86 7.29 5.91
N ASP A 129 -10.86 6.41 5.95
CA ASP A 129 -10.92 5.27 5.05
C ASP A 129 -11.21 5.69 3.61
N GLU A 130 -12.16 6.59 3.37
CA GLU A 130 -12.42 7.10 2.02
C GLU A 130 -11.24 7.88 1.44
N TYR A 131 -10.54 8.67 2.27
CA TYR A 131 -9.29 9.33 1.84
C TYR A 131 -8.25 8.32 1.35
N LEU A 132 -8.01 7.27 2.15
CA LEU A 132 -7.02 6.23 1.85
C LEU A 132 -7.46 5.32 0.70
N ILE A 133 -8.76 5.04 0.56
CA ILE A 133 -9.32 4.32 -0.59
C ILE A 133 -8.93 5.05 -1.89
N GLY A 134 -9.12 6.36 -1.93
CA GLY A 134 -8.71 7.18 -3.06
C GLY A 134 -7.21 7.10 -3.35
N LEU A 135 -6.37 7.16 -2.31
CA LEU A 135 -4.91 7.03 -2.42
C LEU A 135 -4.52 5.68 -3.06
N TYR A 136 -5.05 4.57 -2.54
CA TYR A 136 -4.77 3.23 -3.07
C TYR A 136 -5.23 3.07 -4.51
N LEU A 137 -6.45 3.49 -4.84
CA LEU A 137 -7.00 3.36 -6.19
C LEU A 137 -6.21 4.17 -7.22
N ASN A 138 -5.79 5.39 -6.87
CA ASN A 138 -4.94 6.22 -7.74
C ASN A 138 -3.57 5.54 -7.95
N GLY A 139 -2.94 5.04 -6.88
CA GLY A 139 -1.66 4.34 -7.00
C GLY A 139 -1.74 3.07 -7.85
N LEU A 140 -2.79 2.26 -7.67
CA LEU A 140 -3.03 1.06 -8.49
C LEU A 140 -3.25 1.41 -9.97
N ALA A 141 -3.99 2.49 -10.26
CA ALA A 141 -4.20 2.95 -11.63
C ALA A 141 -2.88 3.35 -12.31
N GLU A 142 -1.99 4.05 -11.60
CA GLU A 142 -0.67 4.41 -12.14
C GLU A 142 0.23 3.18 -12.37
N ILE A 143 0.17 2.18 -11.50
CA ILE A 143 0.87 0.91 -11.72
C ILE A 143 0.28 0.14 -12.90
N GLU A 144 -1.04 0.14 -13.07
CA GLU A 144 -1.69 -0.54 -14.20
C GLU A 144 -1.26 0.03 -15.55
N LYS A 145 -0.99 1.35 -15.65
CA LYS A 145 -0.43 1.94 -16.88
C LYS A 145 0.93 1.34 -17.25
N LEU A 146 1.72 0.92 -16.27
CA LEU A 146 3.07 0.38 -16.45
C LEU A 146 3.07 -1.13 -16.65
N ILE A 147 2.20 -1.84 -15.93
CA ILE A 147 2.06 -3.30 -15.97
C ILE A 147 0.58 -3.70 -16.09
N PRO A 148 -0.08 -3.53 -17.26
CA PRO A 148 -1.54 -3.64 -17.39
C PRO A 148 -2.18 -4.97 -16.99
N LYS A 149 -1.40 -6.05 -16.87
CA LYS A 149 -1.85 -7.37 -16.38
C LYS A 149 -0.86 -7.94 -15.36
N GLY A 150 -0.12 -7.05 -14.70
CA GLY A 150 0.91 -7.38 -13.74
C GLY A 150 0.37 -7.76 -12.37
N ASN A 151 1.32 -8.02 -11.48
CA ASN A 151 1.09 -8.52 -10.15
C ASN A 151 1.53 -7.46 -9.13
N VAL A 152 0.69 -7.16 -8.14
CA VAL A 152 0.98 -6.17 -7.11
C VAL A 152 0.96 -6.82 -5.74
N LEU A 153 2.05 -6.68 -4.97
CA LEU A 153 2.11 -7.08 -3.57
C LEU A 153 1.81 -5.88 -2.67
N MET A 154 0.72 -5.98 -1.91
CA MET A 154 0.29 -4.98 -0.95
C MET A 154 0.44 -5.53 0.46
N PHE A 155 1.11 -4.79 1.33
CA PHE A 155 1.25 -5.15 2.74
C PHE A 155 0.16 -4.47 3.56
N CYS A 156 -0.54 -5.25 4.36
CA CYS A 156 -1.64 -4.79 5.21
C CYS A 156 -1.23 -4.72 6.68
N ASP A 157 0.07 -4.81 6.99
CA ASP A 157 0.55 -4.68 8.36
C ASP A 157 0.75 -3.20 8.74
N PHE A 158 -0.27 -2.68 9.40
CA PHE A 158 -0.31 -1.32 9.93
C PHE A 158 0.29 -1.23 11.34
N LYS A 159 0.94 -2.28 11.85
CA LYS A 159 1.55 -2.27 13.20
C LYS A 159 2.66 -1.24 13.35
N TYR A 160 3.34 -0.88 12.26
CA TYR A 160 4.69 -0.35 12.36
C TYR A 160 4.86 1.17 12.28
N LEU A 161 3.86 1.97 11.91
CA LEU A 161 4.08 3.42 11.82
C LEU A 161 2.84 4.25 12.15
N TYR A 162 3.06 5.30 12.95
CA TYR A 162 2.15 6.44 13.22
C TYR A 162 0.80 6.18 13.90
N ALA A 163 0.52 4.95 14.33
CA ALA A 163 -0.71 4.64 15.06
C ALA A 163 -0.53 4.87 16.58
N ILE A 164 -0.91 6.06 17.05
CA ILE A 164 -1.07 6.49 18.47
C ILE A 164 -2.57 6.83 18.75
N SER A 165 -2.93 7.42 19.87
CA SER A 165 -4.28 8.02 20.00
C SER A 165 -4.21 9.50 19.62
N GLY A 166 -5.28 10.07 19.09
CA GLY A 166 -5.25 11.43 18.55
C GLY A 166 -6.60 12.13 18.55
N PHE A 167 -6.64 13.29 17.90
CA PHE A 167 -7.84 14.09 17.67
C PHE A 167 -7.94 14.42 16.18
N ASP A 168 -9.14 14.39 15.64
CA ASP A 168 -9.39 14.78 14.25
C ASP A 168 -9.56 16.31 14.10
N CYS A 169 -9.99 16.77 12.92
CA CYS A 169 -10.18 18.21 12.65
C CYS A 169 -11.23 18.89 13.53
N ASP A 170 -12.23 18.14 14.04
CA ASP A 170 -13.31 18.65 14.88
C ASP A 170 -12.97 18.51 16.38
N GLY A 171 -11.78 18.00 16.71
CA GLY A 171 -11.38 17.72 18.08
C GLY A 171 -11.99 16.42 18.64
N VAL A 172 -12.51 15.54 17.78
CA VAL A 172 -13.02 14.23 18.21
C VAL A 172 -11.84 13.31 18.51
N ARG A 173 -11.81 12.78 19.74
CA ARG A 173 -10.76 11.85 20.16
C ARG A 173 -10.97 10.48 19.52
N PHE A 174 -9.91 9.92 18.96
CA PHE A 174 -9.89 8.53 18.47
C PHE A 174 -8.73 7.73 19.05
N SER A 175 -8.89 6.41 19.03
CA SER A 175 -7.88 5.48 19.51
C SER A 175 -6.94 5.00 18.40
N LYS A 176 -5.75 4.53 18.80
CA LYS A 176 -4.85 3.77 17.92
C LYS A 176 -5.59 2.67 17.15
N THR A 177 -6.37 1.87 17.86
CA THR A 177 -7.11 0.74 17.30
C THR A 177 -8.10 1.17 16.24
N GLU A 178 -8.84 2.25 16.47
CA GLU A 178 -9.79 2.78 15.50
C GLU A 178 -9.10 3.19 14.20
N PHE A 179 -8.04 3.99 14.30
CA PHE A 179 -7.31 4.43 13.13
C PHE A 179 -6.71 3.26 12.35
N THR A 180 -6.09 2.29 13.05
CA THR A 180 -5.58 1.06 12.43
C THR A 180 -6.67 0.28 11.70
N LEU A 181 -7.86 0.13 12.32
CA LEU A 181 -8.98 -0.56 11.68
C LEU A 181 -9.48 0.19 10.45
N ARG A 182 -9.53 1.52 10.48
CA ARG A 182 -9.92 2.33 9.31
C ARG A 182 -8.91 2.22 8.17
N THR A 183 -7.61 2.28 8.45
CA THR A 183 -6.57 2.06 7.43
C THR A 183 -6.65 0.65 6.82
N LYS A 184 -6.90 -0.38 7.64
CA LYS A 184 -7.10 -1.76 7.16
C LYS A 184 -8.36 -1.87 6.30
N LEU A 185 -9.48 -1.29 6.76
CA LEU A 185 -10.73 -1.25 6.02
C LEU A 185 -10.56 -0.53 4.69
N ALA A 186 -9.80 0.57 4.65
CA ALA A 186 -9.53 1.33 3.44
C ALA A 186 -8.77 0.51 2.39
N CYS A 187 -7.69 -0.16 2.80
CA CYS A 187 -6.91 -1.03 1.92
C CYS A 187 -7.79 -2.14 1.33
N PHE A 188 -8.53 -2.84 2.19
CA PHE A 188 -9.41 -3.93 1.75
C PHE A 188 -10.54 -3.44 0.84
N THR A 189 -11.15 -2.32 1.18
CA THR A 189 -12.22 -1.71 0.39
C THR A 189 -11.70 -1.23 -0.96
N ALA A 190 -10.50 -0.64 -1.02
CA ALA A 190 -9.87 -0.24 -2.27
C ALA A 190 -9.64 -1.45 -3.19
N VAL A 191 -9.08 -2.55 -2.68
CA VAL A 191 -8.87 -3.79 -3.46
C VAL A 191 -10.21 -4.40 -3.92
N ASN A 192 -11.24 -4.35 -3.08
CA ASN A 192 -12.56 -4.83 -3.45
C ASN A 192 -13.19 -3.96 -4.56
N ARG A 193 -13.11 -2.63 -4.43
CA ARG A 193 -13.61 -1.64 -5.40
C ARG A 193 -12.80 -1.62 -6.70
N TYR A 194 -11.52 -1.98 -6.67
CA TYR A 194 -10.65 -2.00 -7.84
C TYR A 194 -11.21 -2.90 -8.96
N LYS A 195 -11.39 -2.32 -10.15
CA LYS A 195 -11.96 -2.95 -11.36
C LYS A 195 -10.94 -3.16 -12.49
N GLY A 196 -9.68 -2.78 -12.28
CA GLY A 196 -8.62 -3.02 -13.27
C GLY A 196 -8.19 -4.48 -13.34
N ARG A 197 -7.16 -4.74 -14.14
CA ARG A 197 -6.70 -6.08 -14.55
C ARG A 197 -5.45 -6.57 -13.79
N LEU A 198 -5.01 -5.82 -12.79
CA LEU A 198 -3.93 -6.24 -11.90
C LEU A 198 -4.36 -7.45 -11.07
N LYS A 199 -3.41 -8.37 -10.86
CA LYS A 199 -3.52 -9.46 -9.88
C LYS A 199 -2.93 -8.95 -8.57
N ILE A 200 -3.74 -8.91 -7.51
CA ILE A 200 -3.35 -8.30 -6.24
C ILE A 200 -3.03 -9.43 -5.25
N VAL A 201 -1.87 -9.38 -4.65
CA VAL A 201 -1.48 -10.20 -3.51
C VAL A 201 -1.56 -9.34 -2.26
N LEU A 202 -2.43 -9.69 -1.33
CA LEU A 202 -2.51 -9.06 -0.02
C LEU A 202 -1.71 -9.87 0.99
N ASN A 203 -0.65 -9.27 1.52
CA ASN A 203 0.16 -9.85 2.57
C ASN A 203 -0.35 -9.39 3.94
N LEU A 204 -0.76 -10.36 4.75
CA LEU A 204 -1.38 -10.17 6.06
C LEU A 204 -0.41 -10.49 7.22
N LEU A 205 0.88 -10.69 6.92
CA LEU A 205 1.92 -10.94 7.93
C LEU A 205 2.16 -9.70 8.79
#